data_AF-A0AAW1PLD0-F1
#
_entry.id   AF-A0AAW1PLD0-F1
#
_cell.length_a   1.000
_cell.length_b   1.000
_cell.length_c   1.000
_cell.angle_alpha   90.00
_cell.angle_beta   90.00
_cell.angle_gamma   90.00
#
_symmetry.space_group_name_H-M   'P 1'
#
loop_
_entity.id
_entity.type
_entity.pdbx_description
1 polymer ?
#
loop_
_entity_poly.entity_id
_entity_poly.type
_entity_poly.pdbx_seq_one_letter_code
_entity_poly.pdbx_strand_id
1 'polypeptide(L)'
;MSSRRESYKKGGVADASAAAARRRDEGTALMRVQRLRRLLSLGYEGPYTEALMSGAVPLLIQALQLPRTDLTVVAEIVLEAAWSLTNLAAGDHAVVEAVAPAAPIMIAHLGAGAGLGVAEQCAWALGNIAGESAELRAKLAANGAVRPLTGLVLAARGSLAPRPVIAASRTAAWALSNLIKGAGHEVGEVLSVDNCPAGLVQLLSKADEPELVTEVCWVLTYITAGAEAHLNRMVNAGVVPVLVQRLNEAAAQLQQHADASRARLTPKEAAWTLSNMAGVPGRAGVEVLVAAGALPVLLQVLAQAAFDLRKEVAFAIANICAGGGDGTGDSAALAHVLGSHSQVLPAFLGLMRSPDMEAAQLGLQFTEMVLRVLPEGPQAVEAADGIDAIEELQFKGPPHLQRLAAQLVDKYFGEDYGLE
;
A
#
# COMPACT_ATOMS: atom_id res chain seq x y z
N MET A 1 -17.62 -57.64 -42.24
CA MET A 1 -16.49 -56.87 -41.66
C MET A 1 -16.20 -55.52 -42.35
N SER A 2 -16.68 -55.25 -43.57
CA SER A 2 -16.38 -53.98 -44.29
C SER A 2 -17.14 -52.74 -43.74
N SER A 3 -18.42 -52.88 -43.39
CA SER A 3 -19.29 -51.76 -42.99
C SER A 3 -18.89 -51.08 -41.66
N ARG A 4 -18.33 -51.81 -40.68
CA ARG A 4 -17.80 -51.22 -39.43
C ARG A 4 -16.51 -50.41 -39.65
N ARG A 5 -15.65 -50.76 -40.62
CA ARG A 5 -14.41 -50.00 -40.88
C ARG A 5 -14.69 -48.66 -41.57
N GLU A 6 -15.75 -48.57 -42.35
CA GLU A 6 -16.19 -47.34 -43.02
C GLU A 6 -16.91 -46.37 -42.08
N SER A 7 -17.72 -46.87 -41.13
CA SER A 7 -18.35 -46.00 -40.13
C SER A 7 -17.34 -45.41 -39.14
N TYR A 8 -16.32 -46.18 -38.74
CA TYR A 8 -15.22 -45.69 -37.89
C TYR A 8 -14.33 -44.66 -38.62
N LYS A 9 -14.07 -44.85 -39.92
CA LYS A 9 -13.32 -43.87 -40.73
C LYS A 9 -14.09 -42.57 -40.99
N LYS A 10 -15.41 -42.65 -41.25
CA LYS A 10 -16.26 -41.45 -41.42
C LYS A 10 -16.43 -40.67 -40.11
N GLY A 11 -16.57 -41.37 -38.98
CA GLY A 11 -16.61 -40.75 -37.65
C GLY A 11 -15.31 -40.00 -37.29
N GLY A 12 -14.14 -40.60 -37.56
CA GLY A 12 -12.85 -39.97 -37.29
C GLY A 12 -12.52 -38.75 -38.18
N VAL A 13 -13.02 -38.71 -39.41
CA VAL A 13 -12.81 -37.56 -40.32
C VAL A 13 -13.73 -36.38 -39.98
N ALA A 14 -14.98 -36.64 -39.59
CA ALA A 14 -15.91 -35.60 -39.14
C ALA A 14 -15.43 -34.92 -37.84
N ASP A 15 -14.92 -35.73 -36.90
CA ASP A 15 -14.36 -35.24 -35.63
C ASP A 15 -13.07 -34.42 -35.85
N ALA A 16 -12.19 -34.87 -36.75
CA ALA A 16 -11.01 -34.10 -37.15
C ALA A 16 -11.36 -32.77 -37.84
N SER A 17 -12.42 -32.73 -38.67
CA SER A 17 -12.90 -31.51 -39.33
C SER A 17 -13.52 -30.52 -38.34
N ALA A 18 -14.31 -31.00 -37.38
CA ALA A 18 -14.87 -30.17 -36.31
C ALA A 18 -13.78 -29.59 -35.40
N ALA A 19 -12.79 -30.40 -35.04
CA ALA A 19 -11.63 -29.96 -34.28
C ALA A 19 -10.76 -28.94 -35.04
N ALA A 20 -10.64 -29.06 -36.36
CA ALA A 20 -9.95 -28.08 -37.20
C ALA A 20 -10.71 -26.75 -37.33
N ALA A 21 -12.03 -26.79 -37.48
CA ALA A 21 -12.89 -25.61 -37.48
C ALA A 21 -12.83 -24.87 -36.13
N ARG A 22 -12.97 -25.61 -35.02
CA ARG A 22 -12.86 -25.07 -33.66
C ARG A 22 -11.51 -24.38 -33.43
N ARG A 23 -10.40 -24.99 -33.85
CA ARG A 23 -9.06 -24.37 -33.76
C ARG A 23 -8.92 -23.09 -34.58
N ARG A 24 -9.56 -23.02 -35.74
CA ARG A 24 -9.58 -21.81 -36.58
C ARG A 24 -10.37 -20.67 -35.91
N ASP A 25 -11.51 -21.00 -35.31
CA ASP A 25 -12.35 -20.04 -34.60
C ASP A 25 -11.65 -19.52 -33.34
N GLU A 26 -11.02 -20.40 -32.56
CA GLU A 26 -10.17 -20.05 -31.41
C GLU A 26 -9.01 -19.13 -31.84
N GLY A 27 -8.29 -19.46 -32.92
CA GLY A 27 -7.22 -18.60 -33.45
C GLY A 27 -7.72 -17.22 -33.89
N THR A 28 -8.91 -17.15 -34.47
CA THR A 28 -9.53 -15.87 -34.85
C THR A 28 -9.94 -15.06 -33.63
N ALA A 29 -10.51 -15.70 -32.61
CA ALA A 29 -10.87 -15.05 -31.35
C ALA A 29 -9.63 -14.49 -30.65
N LEU A 30 -8.54 -15.27 -30.58
CA LEU A 30 -7.26 -14.83 -30.02
C LEU A 30 -6.74 -13.57 -30.72
N MET A 31 -6.69 -13.55 -32.05
CA MET A 31 -6.24 -12.37 -32.79
C MET A 31 -7.08 -11.13 -32.50
N ARG A 32 -8.40 -11.29 -32.34
CA ARG A 32 -9.31 -10.18 -32.04
C ARG A 32 -9.09 -9.63 -30.64
N VAL A 33 -8.99 -10.48 -29.62
CA VAL A 33 -8.75 -10.04 -28.24
C VAL A 33 -7.36 -9.41 -28.08
N GLN A 34 -6.34 -9.97 -28.74
CA GLN A 34 -5.00 -9.37 -28.77
C GLN A 34 -5.00 -7.98 -29.41
N ARG A 35 -5.75 -7.80 -30.51
CA ARG A 35 -5.87 -6.49 -31.16
C ARG A 35 -6.58 -5.49 -30.26
N LEU A 36 -7.68 -5.89 -29.63
CA LEU A 36 -8.39 -5.06 -28.67
C LEU A 36 -7.48 -4.65 -27.51
N ARG A 37 -6.80 -5.61 -26.88
CA ARG A 37 -5.85 -5.33 -25.80
C ARG A 37 -4.78 -4.33 -26.23
N ARG A 38 -4.18 -4.50 -27.42
CA ARG A 38 -3.19 -3.57 -27.95
C ARG A 38 -3.73 -2.15 -28.09
N LEU A 39 -4.96 -1.99 -28.58
CA LEU A 39 -5.61 -0.68 -28.70
C LEU A 39 -5.82 -0.04 -27.32
N LEU A 40 -6.27 -0.83 -26.35
CA LEU A 40 -6.48 -0.38 -24.97
C LEU A 40 -5.17 -0.07 -24.22
N SER A 41 -4.02 -0.52 -24.71
CA SER A 41 -2.70 -0.27 -24.09
C SER A 41 -1.99 0.99 -24.62
N LEU A 42 -2.60 1.76 -25.54
CA LEU A 42 -1.92 2.86 -26.24
C LEU A 42 -1.70 4.14 -25.41
N GLY A 43 -2.12 4.19 -24.13
CA GLY A 43 -1.84 5.29 -23.22
C GLY A 43 -3.04 5.74 -22.40
N TYR A 44 -2.93 6.89 -21.73
CA TYR A 44 -3.92 7.43 -20.78
C TYR A 44 -5.30 7.74 -21.40
N GLU A 45 -5.39 7.87 -22.73
CA GLU A 45 -6.64 8.04 -23.48
C GLU A 45 -6.87 6.86 -24.43
N GLY A 46 -6.79 5.63 -23.92
CA GLY A 46 -7.23 4.45 -24.67
C GLY A 46 -8.70 4.61 -25.11
N PRO A 47 -9.15 3.91 -26.17
CA PRO A 47 -10.52 4.00 -26.67
C PRO A 47 -11.50 3.23 -25.76
N TYR A 48 -11.53 3.59 -24.48
CA TYR A 48 -12.26 2.90 -23.42
C TYR A 48 -13.76 3.03 -23.62
N THR A 49 -14.22 4.25 -23.92
CA THR A 49 -15.63 4.56 -24.21
C THR A 49 -16.08 3.85 -25.49
N GLU A 50 -15.29 3.87 -26.55
CA GLU A 50 -15.60 3.17 -27.80
C GLU A 50 -15.63 1.65 -27.60
N ALA A 51 -14.68 1.10 -26.82
CA ALA A 51 -14.68 -0.30 -26.46
C ALA A 51 -15.96 -0.67 -25.69
N LEU A 52 -16.37 0.15 -24.72
CA LEU A 52 -17.60 -0.04 -23.98
C LEU A 52 -18.84 0.00 -24.90
N MET A 53 -18.96 1.04 -25.74
CA MET A 53 -20.06 1.21 -26.70
C MET A 53 -20.13 0.08 -27.74
N SER A 54 -18.99 -0.52 -28.09
CA SER A 54 -18.92 -1.67 -29.01
C SER A 54 -19.36 -3.00 -28.39
N GLY A 55 -19.66 -3.03 -27.08
CA GLY A 55 -20.01 -4.25 -26.36
C GLY A 55 -18.79 -5.12 -26.02
N ALA A 56 -17.60 -4.53 -25.90
CA ALA A 56 -16.38 -5.29 -25.60
C ALA A 56 -16.44 -5.98 -24.22
N VAL A 57 -16.98 -5.31 -23.20
CA VAL A 57 -16.96 -5.83 -21.82
C VAL A 57 -17.69 -7.18 -21.69
N PRO A 58 -18.96 -7.35 -22.13
CA PRO A 58 -19.62 -8.66 -22.08
C PRO A 58 -18.86 -9.78 -22.83
N LEU A 59 -18.24 -9.46 -23.96
CA LEU A 59 -17.46 -10.43 -24.74
C LEU A 59 -16.16 -10.83 -24.04
N LEU A 60 -15.49 -9.88 -23.39
CA LEU A 60 -14.30 -10.12 -22.57
C LEU A 60 -14.65 -10.97 -21.34
N ILE A 61 -15.79 -10.73 -20.70
CA ILE A 61 -16.29 -11.56 -19.59
C ILE A 61 -16.52 -13.01 -20.05
N GLN A 62 -17.16 -13.20 -21.21
CA GLN A 62 -17.36 -14.53 -21.79
C GLN A 62 -16.02 -15.22 -22.11
N ALA A 63 -15.06 -14.48 -22.68
CA ALA A 63 -13.72 -14.99 -22.96
C ALA A 63 -12.97 -15.38 -21.67
N LEU A 64 -13.15 -14.63 -20.59
CA LEU A 64 -12.56 -14.91 -19.28
C LEU A 64 -13.12 -16.21 -18.64
N GLN A 65 -14.35 -16.61 -18.98
CA GLN A 65 -14.99 -17.83 -18.48
C GLN A 65 -14.61 -19.09 -19.25
N LEU A 66 -13.85 -18.99 -20.34
CA LEU A 66 -13.49 -20.16 -21.13
C LEU A 66 -12.69 -21.18 -20.28
N PRO A 67 -13.02 -22.48 -20.39
CA PRO A 67 -12.37 -23.50 -19.60
C PRO A 67 -10.90 -23.60 -19.99
N ARG A 68 -10.00 -23.50 -19.01
CA ARG A 68 -8.58 -23.71 -19.25
C ARG A 68 -8.30 -25.19 -19.44
N THR A 69 -7.86 -25.52 -20.65
CA THR A 69 -7.20 -26.79 -20.96
C THR A 69 -5.72 -26.51 -21.20
N ASP A 70 -4.82 -27.32 -20.64
CA ASP A 70 -3.38 -27.01 -20.60
C ASP A 70 -2.78 -26.71 -21.99
N LEU A 71 -1.99 -25.62 -22.05
CA LEU A 71 -1.20 -25.15 -23.20
C LEU A 71 -1.98 -24.96 -24.52
N THR A 72 -3.23 -24.48 -24.42
CA THR A 72 -4.09 -24.20 -25.57
C THR A 72 -4.24 -22.70 -25.86
N VAL A 73 -4.58 -22.35 -27.10
CA VAL A 73 -4.99 -21.01 -27.55
C VAL A 73 -6.05 -20.39 -26.62
N VAL A 74 -6.89 -21.20 -25.99
CA VAL A 74 -7.88 -20.77 -25.01
C VAL A 74 -7.23 -20.12 -23.78
N ALA A 75 -6.12 -20.66 -23.27
CA ALA A 75 -5.42 -20.06 -22.12
C ALA A 75 -4.87 -18.66 -22.46
N GLU A 76 -4.42 -18.45 -23.69
CA GLU A 76 -4.01 -17.15 -24.20
C GLU A 76 -5.20 -16.20 -24.36
N ILE A 77 -6.34 -16.68 -24.88
CA ILE A 77 -7.57 -15.88 -24.97
C ILE A 77 -7.97 -15.37 -23.57
N VAL A 78 -7.97 -16.24 -22.57
CA VAL A 78 -8.35 -15.87 -21.19
C VAL A 78 -7.35 -14.86 -20.60
N LEU A 79 -6.04 -15.00 -20.89
CA LEU A 79 -5.02 -14.03 -20.48
C LEU A 79 -5.21 -12.66 -21.14
N GLU A 80 -5.40 -12.63 -22.46
CA GLU A 80 -5.61 -11.39 -23.21
C GLU A 80 -6.94 -10.73 -22.84
N ALA A 81 -7.96 -11.52 -22.49
CA ALA A 81 -9.23 -11.02 -21.99
C ALA A 81 -9.07 -10.39 -20.60
N ALA A 82 -8.38 -11.06 -19.68
CA ALA A 82 -8.06 -10.52 -18.36
C ALA A 82 -7.29 -9.19 -18.48
N TRP A 83 -6.25 -9.14 -19.33
CA TRP A 83 -5.48 -7.92 -19.54
C TRP A 83 -6.30 -6.79 -20.18
N SER A 84 -7.19 -7.11 -21.13
CA SER A 84 -8.09 -6.10 -21.70
C SER A 84 -9.01 -5.50 -20.63
N LEU A 85 -9.55 -6.34 -19.74
CA LEU A 85 -10.37 -5.88 -18.61
C LEU A 85 -9.56 -5.07 -17.60
N THR A 86 -8.28 -5.42 -17.35
CA THR A 86 -7.37 -4.61 -16.52
C THR A 86 -7.23 -3.19 -17.07
N ASN A 87 -7.00 -3.05 -18.39
CA ASN A 87 -6.85 -1.73 -19.02
C ASN A 87 -8.14 -0.92 -18.96
N LEU A 88 -9.30 -1.56 -19.17
CA LEU A 88 -10.61 -0.90 -19.04
C LEU A 88 -10.87 -0.48 -17.58
N ALA A 89 -10.47 -1.29 -16.60
CA ALA A 89 -10.59 -0.94 -15.18
C ALA A 89 -9.69 0.23 -14.76
N ALA A 90 -8.75 0.68 -15.60
CA ALA A 90 -7.96 1.89 -15.39
C ALA A 90 -8.56 3.14 -16.08
N GLY A 91 -9.75 3.02 -16.67
CA GLY A 91 -10.48 4.12 -17.29
C GLY A 91 -11.20 5.03 -16.28
N ASP A 92 -12.14 5.84 -16.77
CA ASP A 92 -12.99 6.65 -15.90
C ASP A 92 -14.02 5.80 -15.13
N HIS A 93 -14.68 6.44 -14.16
CA HIS A 93 -15.67 5.81 -13.30
C HIS A 93 -16.72 4.96 -14.06
N ALA A 94 -17.23 5.44 -15.19
CA ALA A 94 -18.26 4.75 -15.96
C ALA A 94 -17.72 3.47 -16.61
N VAL A 95 -16.48 3.50 -17.10
CA VAL A 95 -15.80 2.32 -17.64
C VAL A 95 -15.50 1.31 -16.52
N VAL A 96 -14.99 1.76 -15.38
CA VAL A 96 -14.71 0.88 -14.22
C VAL A 96 -16.00 0.22 -13.72
N GLU A 97 -17.08 0.98 -13.59
CA GLU A 97 -18.39 0.46 -13.18
C GLU A 97 -18.91 -0.61 -14.16
N ALA A 98 -18.70 -0.41 -15.47
CA ALA A 98 -19.08 -1.40 -16.47
C ALA A 98 -18.26 -2.70 -16.38
N VAL A 99 -17.00 -2.64 -15.93
CA VAL A 99 -16.14 -3.82 -15.73
C VAL A 99 -16.46 -4.57 -14.43
N ALA A 100 -16.97 -3.88 -13.40
CA ALA A 100 -17.23 -4.46 -12.08
C ALA A 100 -18.02 -5.79 -12.05
N PRO A 101 -19.00 -6.07 -12.95
CA PRO A 101 -19.67 -7.37 -13.04
C PRO A 101 -18.74 -8.56 -13.35
N ALA A 102 -17.53 -8.32 -13.84
CA ALA A 102 -16.52 -9.35 -14.07
C ALA A 102 -15.87 -9.87 -12.77
N ALA A 103 -16.02 -9.14 -11.65
CA ALA A 103 -15.28 -9.40 -10.40
C ALA A 103 -15.40 -10.84 -9.88
N PRO A 104 -16.59 -11.49 -9.82
CA PRO A 104 -16.69 -12.87 -9.33
C PRO A 104 -15.83 -13.85 -10.15
N ILE A 105 -15.72 -13.64 -11.46
CA ILE A 105 -14.93 -14.49 -12.36
C ILE A 105 -13.44 -14.19 -12.18
N MET A 106 -13.06 -12.92 -12.05
CA MET A 106 -11.69 -12.53 -11.75
C MET A 106 -11.20 -13.12 -10.42
N ILE A 107 -12.05 -13.08 -9.38
CA ILE A 107 -11.77 -13.65 -8.05
C ILE A 107 -11.56 -15.17 -8.16
N ALA A 108 -12.37 -15.88 -8.95
CA ALA A 108 -12.19 -17.31 -9.18
C ALA A 108 -10.84 -17.63 -9.83
N HIS A 109 -10.31 -16.74 -10.69
CA HIS A 109 -9.00 -16.89 -11.32
C HIS A 109 -7.81 -16.57 -10.40
N LEU A 110 -8.02 -16.08 -9.18
CA LEU A 110 -6.95 -15.90 -8.18
C LEU A 110 -6.53 -17.25 -7.54
N GLY A 111 -7.35 -18.29 -7.67
CA GLY A 111 -7.12 -19.61 -7.08
C GLY A 111 -6.14 -20.51 -7.86
N ALA A 112 -5.80 -21.65 -7.25
CA ALA A 112 -4.94 -22.65 -7.87
C ALA A 112 -5.63 -23.27 -9.10
N GLY A 113 -5.10 -23.01 -10.30
CA GLY A 113 -5.58 -23.59 -11.56
C GLY A 113 -5.70 -22.60 -12.74
N ALA A 114 -5.74 -21.29 -12.47
CA ALA A 114 -5.83 -20.28 -13.54
C ALA A 114 -4.49 -20.00 -14.24
N GLY A 115 -3.36 -20.35 -13.62
CA GLY A 115 -2.03 -19.94 -14.09
C GLY A 115 -1.70 -18.51 -13.66
N LEU A 116 -0.45 -18.30 -13.25
CA LEU A 116 -0.02 -17.08 -12.57
C LEU A 116 -0.25 -15.80 -13.38
N GLY A 117 -0.03 -15.83 -14.69
CA GLY A 117 -0.23 -14.65 -15.54
C GLY A 117 -1.67 -14.13 -15.54
N VAL A 118 -2.66 -15.00 -15.37
CA VAL A 118 -4.07 -14.57 -15.29
C VAL A 118 -4.47 -14.21 -13.88
N ALA A 119 -3.98 -14.94 -12.88
CA ALA A 119 -4.16 -14.52 -11.49
C ALA A 119 -3.60 -13.11 -11.27
N GLU A 120 -2.42 -12.80 -11.80
CA GLU A 120 -1.80 -11.47 -11.75
C GLU A 120 -2.66 -10.41 -12.45
N GLN A 121 -3.12 -10.66 -13.68
CA GLN A 121 -3.97 -9.71 -14.40
C GLN A 121 -5.33 -9.49 -13.72
N CYS A 122 -5.96 -10.56 -13.21
CA CYS A 122 -7.19 -10.45 -12.44
C CYS A 122 -6.98 -9.69 -11.13
N ALA A 123 -5.86 -9.91 -10.42
CA ALA A 123 -5.52 -9.13 -9.24
C ALA A 123 -5.36 -7.64 -9.58
N TRP A 124 -4.68 -7.32 -10.69
CA TRP A 124 -4.53 -5.94 -11.16
C TRP A 124 -5.88 -5.29 -11.48
N ALA A 125 -6.73 -5.95 -12.27
CA ALA A 125 -8.07 -5.44 -12.57
C ALA A 125 -8.90 -5.18 -11.30
N LEU A 126 -8.87 -6.11 -10.34
CA LEU A 126 -9.55 -5.96 -9.05
C LEU A 126 -8.97 -4.79 -8.23
N GLY A 127 -7.66 -4.60 -8.25
CA GLY A 127 -7.01 -3.48 -7.57
C GLY A 127 -7.35 -2.12 -8.19
N ASN A 128 -7.50 -2.04 -9.52
CA ASN A 128 -7.97 -0.83 -10.20
C ASN A 128 -9.43 -0.53 -9.79
N ILE A 129 -10.32 -1.53 -9.82
CA ILE A 129 -11.73 -1.38 -9.38
C ILE A 129 -11.80 -0.95 -7.90
N ALA A 130 -10.95 -1.50 -7.03
CA ALA A 130 -10.87 -1.11 -5.62
C ALA A 130 -10.32 0.32 -5.41
N GLY A 131 -9.41 0.76 -6.27
CA GLY A 131 -8.83 2.11 -6.22
C GLY A 131 -9.85 3.20 -6.55
N GLU A 132 -10.84 2.89 -7.37
CA GLU A 132 -11.78 3.86 -7.93
C GLU A 132 -12.74 4.47 -6.90
N SER A 133 -13.46 3.66 -6.13
CA SER A 133 -14.45 4.18 -5.18
C SER A 133 -14.66 3.29 -3.96
N ALA A 134 -15.15 3.87 -2.85
CA ALA A 134 -15.48 3.12 -1.64
C ALA A 134 -16.64 2.12 -1.89
N GLU A 135 -17.60 2.48 -2.74
CA GLU A 135 -18.72 1.62 -3.12
C GLU A 135 -18.24 0.38 -3.90
N LEU A 136 -17.30 0.57 -4.84
CA LEU A 136 -16.71 -0.53 -5.59
C LEU A 136 -15.85 -1.43 -4.70
N ARG A 137 -15.08 -0.87 -3.75
CA ARG A 137 -14.39 -1.67 -2.72
C ARG A 137 -15.35 -2.55 -1.93
N ALA A 138 -16.45 -1.98 -1.44
CA ALA A 138 -17.45 -2.72 -0.69
C ALA A 138 -18.08 -3.85 -1.53
N LYS A 139 -18.37 -3.60 -2.82
CA LYS A 139 -18.85 -4.63 -3.75
C LYS A 139 -17.82 -5.76 -3.94
N LEU A 140 -16.52 -5.45 -4.07
CA LEU A 140 -15.47 -6.46 -4.20
C LEU A 140 -15.31 -7.29 -2.93
N ALA A 141 -15.35 -6.66 -1.76
CA ALA A 141 -15.33 -7.34 -0.47
C ALA A 141 -16.54 -8.30 -0.34
N ALA A 142 -17.74 -7.83 -0.69
CA ALA A 142 -18.95 -8.65 -0.68
C ALA A 142 -18.91 -9.84 -1.67
N ASN A 143 -18.15 -9.72 -2.76
CA ASN A 143 -17.88 -10.83 -3.69
C ASN A 143 -16.81 -11.81 -3.19
N GLY A 144 -16.22 -11.58 -2.00
CA GLY A 144 -15.24 -12.47 -1.37
C GLY A 144 -13.81 -12.29 -1.88
N ALA A 145 -13.44 -11.12 -2.39
CA ALA A 145 -12.11 -10.87 -2.96
C ALA A 145 -10.95 -10.95 -1.95
N VAL A 146 -11.22 -10.70 -0.66
CA VAL A 146 -10.19 -10.55 0.39
C VAL A 146 -9.35 -11.82 0.56
N ARG A 147 -9.98 -12.98 0.74
CA ARG A 147 -9.26 -14.24 1.00
C ARG A 147 -8.38 -14.69 -0.18
N PRO A 148 -8.87 -14.73 -1.45
CA PRO A 148 -8.04 -15.14 -2.57
C PRO A 148 -6.88 -14.17 -2.84
N LEU A 149 -7.10 -12.85 -2.71
CA LEU A 149 -6.01 -11.87 -2.82
C LEU A 149 -4.96 -12.08 -1.73
N THR A 150 -5.39 -12.25 -0.48
CA THR A 150 -4.48 -12.54 0.64
C THR A 150 -3.70 -13.84 0.41
N GLY A 151 -4.36 -14.90 -0.09
CA GLY A 151 -3.68 -16.15 -0.45
C GLY A 151 -2.60 -15.96 -1.52
N LEU A 152 -2.88 -15.12 -2.53
CA LEU A 152 -1.93 -14.82 -3.60
C LEU A 152 -0.75 -13.97 -3.11
N VAL A 153 -0.98 -12.97 -2.24
CA VAL A 153 0.10 -12.22 -1.56
C VAL A 153 1.05 -13.17 -0.84
N LEU A 154 0.49 -14.12 -0.10
CA LEU A 154 1.26 -15.06 0.71
C LEU A 154 1.95 -16.17 -0.11
N ALA A 155 1.75 -16.23 -1.43
CA ALA A 155 2.36 -17.24 -2.29
C ALA A 155 3.89 -17.10 -2.38
N ALA A 156 4.41 -15.87 -2.30
CA ALA A 156 5.85 -15.58 -2.33
C ALA A 156 6.56 -15.71 -0.96
N ARG A 157 5.89 -16.15 0.12
CA ARG A 157 6.49 -16.18 1.48
C ARG A 157 7.68 -17.14 1.64
N GLY A 158 7.86 -18.07 0.69
CA GLY A 158 9.00 -18.99 0.68
C GLY A 158 10.28 -18.30 0.21
N SER A 159 11.41 -18.63 0.84
CA SER A 159 12.73 -18.01 0.59
C SER A 159 13.26 -18.10 -0.86
N LEU A 160 12.65 -18.92 -1.72
CA LEU A 160 13.07 -19.14 -3.11
C LEU A 160 11.88 -19.09 -4.08
N ALA A 161 10.94 -18.15 -3.85
CA ALA A 161 9.79 -17.98 -4.71
C ALA A 161 10.22 -17.66 -6.17
N PRO A 162 9.68 -18.36 -7.19
CA PRO A 162 9.96 -18.04 -8.58
C PRO A 162 9.53 -16.62 -8.95
N ARG A 163 10.25 -15.95 -9.85
CA ARG A 163 9.93 -14.57 -10.30
C ARG A 163 8.46 -14.33 -10.67
N PRO A 164 7.76 -15.23 -11.40
CA PRO A 164 6.32 -15.03 -11.69
C PRO A 164 5.44 -15.06 -10.45
N VAL A 165 5.81 -15.84 -9.42
CA VAL A 165 5.08 -15.87 -8.14
C VAL A 165 5.29 -14.56 -7.38
N ILE A 166 6.52 -14.04 -7.38
CA ILE A 166 6.85 -12.74 -6.78
C ILE A 166 6.04 -11.62 -7.46
N ALA A 167 6.04 -11.56 -8.79
CA ALA A 167 5.27 -10.56 -9.56
C ALA A 167 3.77 -10.61 -9.24
N ALA A 168 3.17 -11.81 -9.26
CA ALA A 168 1.77 -11.98 -8.91
C ALA A 168 1.47 -11.61 -7.45
N SER A 169 2.37 -11.94 -6.51
CA SER A 169 2.23 -11.59 -5.09
C SER A 169 2.30 -10.09 -4.85
N ARG A 170 3.21 -9.39 -5.57
CA ARG A 170 3.34 -7.92 -5.53
C ARG A 170 2.06 -7.26 -6.02
N THR A 171 1.58 -7.64 -7.21
CA THR A 171 0.34 -7.12 -7.78
C THR A 171 -0.87 -7.41 -6.89
N ALA A 172 -0.91 -8.59 -6.27
CA ALA A 172 -1.95 -8.93 -5.30
C ALA A 172 -1.86 -8.10 -4.02
N ALA A 173 -0.66 -7.74 -3.55
CA ALA A 173 -0.48 -6.93 -2.35
C ALA A 173 -0.93 -5.49 -2.60
N TRP A 174 -0.60 -4.94 -3.77
CA TRP A 174 -1.13 -3.66 -4.24
C TRP A 174 -2.68 -3.67 -4.35
N ALA A 175 -3.25 -4.72 -4.94
CA ALA A 175 -4.70 -4.85 -5.07
C ALA A 175 -5.38 -5.00 -3.71
N LEU A 176 -4.78 -5.77 -2.79
CA LEU A 176 -5.27 -5.97 -1.45
C LEU A 176 -5.21 -4.67 -0.63
N SER A 177 -4.13 -3.89 -0.73
CA SER A 177 -4.00 -2.61 -0.02
C SER A 177 -5.07 -1.62 -0.46
N ASN A 178 -5.36 -1.53 -1.76
CA ASN A 178 -6.50 -0.76 -2.26
C ASN A 178 -7.82 -1.29 -1.72
N LEU A 179 -8.04 -2.62 -1.72
CA LEU A 179 -9.29 -3.21 -1.25
C LEU A 179 -9.58 -2.92 0.23
N ILE A 180 -8.55 -2.96 1.09
CA ILE A 180 -8.70 -2.74 2.54
C ILE A 180 -8.51 -1.27 2.96
N LYS A 181 -8.32 -0.36 2.00
CA LYS A 181 -8.15 1.07 2.28
C LYS A 181 -9.43 1.68 2.87
N GLY A 182 -9.29 2.25 4.07
CA GLY A 182 -10.40 2.84 4.82
C GLY A 182 -11.41 1.81 5.31
N ALA A 183 -11.02 0.54 5.38
CA ALA A 183 -11.90 -0.59 5.63
C ALA A 183 -11.63 -1.18 7.03
N GLY A 184 -12.71 -1.45 7.80
CA GLY A 184 -12.62 -1.96 9.16
C GLY A 184 -12.79 -3.48 9.26
N HIS A 185 -13.82 -4.03 8.59
CA HIS A 185 -14.19 -5.44 8.73
C HIS A 185 -13.31 -6.36 7.87
N GLU A 186 -12.89 -5.87 6.70
CA GLU A 186 -12.09 -6.57 5.70
C GLU A 186 -10.70 -6.92 6.25
N VAL A 187 -10.12 -6.07 7.09
CA VAL A 187 -8.84 -6.33 7.76
C VAL A 187 -8.93 -7.55 8.67
N GLY A 188 -10.06 -7.73 9.37
CA GLY A 188 -10.31 -8.91 10.18
C GLY A 188 -10.30 -10.20 9.35
N GLU A 189 -10.85 -10.13 8.13
CA GLU A 189 -10.84 -11.25 7.19
C GLU A 189 -9.43 -11.55 6.65
N VAL A 190 -8.64 -10.53 6.29
CA VAL A 190 -7.21 -10.71 5.90
C VAL A 190 -6.47 -11.51 6.97
N LEU A 191 -6.56 -11.06 8.22
CA LEU A 191 -5.88 -11.69 9.35
C LEU A 191 -6.48 -13.06 9.70
N SER A 192 -7.67 -13.40 9.22
CA SER A 192 -8.29 -14.73 9.41
C SER A 192 -7.75 -15.80 8.45
N VAL A 193 -7.03 -15.40 7.39
CA VAL A 193 -6.39 -16.33 6.47
C VAL A 193 -5.25 -17.05 7.17
N ASP A 194 -5.17 -18.37 6.96
CA ASP A 194 -4.21 -19.25 7.63
C ASP A 194 -2.77 -18.72 7.55
N ASN A 195 -2.16 -18.55 8.72
CA ASN A 195 -0.81 -18.04 8.90
C ASN A 195 -0.54 -16.66 8.27
N CYS A 196 -1.57 -15.84 8.01
CA CYS A 196 -1.38 -14.54 7.37
C CYS A 196 -0.42 -13.60 8.13
N PRO A 197 -0.57 -13.34 9.45
CA PRO A 197 0.35 -12.45 10.16
C PRO A 197 1.82 -12.88 10.04
N ALA A 198 2.10 -14.16 10.29
CA ALA A 198 3.46 -14.70 10.17
C ALA A 198 3.96 -14.69 8.72
N GLY A 199 3.08 -14.93 7.74
CA GLY A 199 3.40 -14.89 6.33
C GLY A 199 3.77 -13.49 5.83
N LEU A 200 3.07 -12.44 6.28
CA LEU A 200 3.41 -11.04 5.99
C LEU A 200 4.77 -10.67 6.59
N VAL A 201 5.05 -11.10 7.83
CA VAL A 201 6.36 -10.90 8.47
C VAL A 201 7.47 -11.64 7.72
N GLN A 202 7.22 -12.86 7.24
CA GLN A 202 8.17 -13.61 6.41
C GLN A 202 8.46 -12.92 5.08
N LEU A 203 7.42 -12.41 4.40
CA LEU A 203 7.58 -11.63 3.16
C LEU A 203 8.44 -10.39 3.41
N LEU A 204 8.12 -9.61 4.45
CA LEU A 204 8.92 -8.46 4.83
C LEU A 204 10.37 -8.84 5.12
N SER A 205 10.61 -9.93 5.84
CA SER A 205 11.96 -10.32 6.29
C SER A 205 12.82 -10.94 5.18
N LYS A 206 12.21 -11.66 4.23
CA LYS A 206 12.94 -12.54 3.30
C LYS A 206 12.85 -12.14 1.83
N ALA A 207 11.92 -11.26 1.46
CA ALA A 207 11.84 -10.83 0.07
C ALA A 207 13.05 -9.96 -0.30
N ASP A 208 13.68 -10.30 -1.42
CA ASP A 208 14.78 -9.54 -2.00
C ASP A 208 14.29 -8.44 -2.97
N GLU A 209 13.04 -8.52 -3.43
CA GLU A 209 12.46 -7.54 -4.35
C GLU A 209 11.86 -6.35 -3.56
N PRO A 210 12.45 -5.14 -3.64
CA PRO A 210 11.99 -3.97 -2.87
C PRO A 210 10.54 -3.58 -3.17
N GLU A 211 10.09 -3.77 -4.41
CA GLU A 211 8.73 -3.46 -4.83
C GLU A 211 7.71 -4.35 -4.11
N LEU A 212 7.96 -5.65 -3.96
CA LEU A 212 7.10 -6.53 -3.16
C LEU A 212 7.08 -6.11 -1.70
N VAL A 213 8.23 -5.77 -1.11
CA VAL A 213 8.31 -5.31 0.28
C VAL A 213 7.48 -4.03 0.47
N THR A 214 7.55 -3.11 -0.49
CA THR A 214 6.77 -1.86 -0.49
C THR A 214 5.26 -2.15 -0.49
N GLU A 215 4.78 -3.03 -1.38
CA GLU A 215 3.36 -3.37 -1.42
C GLU A 215 2.89 -4.11 -0.16
N VAL A 216 3.74 -4.94 0.45
CA VAL A 216 3.45 -5.57 1.74
C VAL A 216 3.37 -4.53 2.87
N CYS A 217 4.24 -3.51 2.87
CA CYS A 217 4.15 -2.40 3.81
C CYS A 217 2.83 -1.63 3.65
N TRP A 218 2.35 -1.39 2.43
CA TRP A 218 1.03 -0.77 2.21
C TRP A 218 -0.12 -1.57 2.82
N VAL A 219 -0.09 -2.91 2.67
CA VAL A 219 -1.06 -3.79 3.35
C VAL A 219 -0.98 -3.63 4.87
N LEU A 220 0.24 -3.55 5.43
CA LEU A 220 0.44 -3.39 6.86
C LEU A 220 -0.03 -2.04 7.38
N THR A 221 0.19 -0.94 6.64
CA THR A 221 -0.30 0.39 7.00
C THR A 221 -1.81 0.38 7.25
N TYR A 222 -2.59 -0.26 6.39
CA TYR A 222 -4.04 -0.35 6.57
C TYR A 222 -4.46 -1.37 7.64
N ILE A 223 -3.70 -2.46 7.82
CA ILE A 223 -3.93 -3.38 8.94
C ILE A 223 -3.76 -2.66 10.29
N THR A 224 -2.72 -1.84 10.42
CA THR A 224 -2.33 -1.17 11.68
C THR A 224 -3.07 0.14 11.92
N ALA A 225 -3.65 0.74 10.88
CA ALA A 225 -4.61 1.85 11.02
C ALA A 225 -6.00 1.41 11.50
N GLY A 226 -6.28 0.10 11.50
CA GLY A 226 -7.56 -0.46 11.91
C GLY A 226 -7.75 -0.57 13.43
N ALA A 227 -8.45 -1.60 13.88
CA ALA A 227 -8.68 -1.84 15.30
C ALA A 227 -7.38 -2.23 16.04
N GLU A 228 -7.27 -1.85 17.31
CA GLU A 228 -6.15 -2.21 18.20
C GLU A 228 -5.86 -3.72 18.20
N ALA A 229 -6.92 -4.55 18.15
CA ALA A 229 -6.79 -6.00 18.07
C ALA A 229 -6.02 -6.46 16.81
N HIS A 230 -6.14 -5.78 15.67
CA HIS A 230 -5.43 -6.10 14.44
C HIS A 230 -3.93 -5.77 14.58
N LEU A 231 -3.62 -4.60 15.13
CA LEU A 231 -2.26 -4.20 15.44
C LEU A 231 -1.60 -5.19 16.40
N ASN A 232 -2.27 -5.52 17.50
CA ASN A 232 -1.74 -6.46 18.51
C ASN A 232 -1.44 -7.84 17.90
N ARG A 233 -2.26 -8.31 16.94
CA ARG A 233 -1.96 -9.55 16.20
C ARG A 233 -0.68 -9.45 15.36
N MET A 234 -0.43 -8.31 14.73
CA MET A 234 0.80 -8.10 13.96
C MET A 234 2.04 -7.91 14.85
N VAL A 235 1.91 -7.19 15.96
CA VAL A 235 2.95 -7.08 16.99
C VAL A 235 3.34 -8.45 17.52
N ASN A 236 2.35 -9.28 17.92
CA ASN A 236 2.58 -10.64 18.40
C ASN A 236 3.21 -11.56 17.33
N ALA A 237 3.00 -11.27 16.05
CA ALA A 237 3.64 -11.97 14.94
C ALA A 237 5.11 -11.56 14.72
N GLY A 238 5.61 -10.54 15.43
CA GLY A 238 6.99 -10.07 15.34
C GLY A 238 7.24 -9.09 14.20
N VAL A 239 6.23 -8.30 13.78
CA VAL A 239 6.39 -7.34 12.68
C VAL A 239 7.34 -6.19 13.02
N VAL A 240 7.38 -5.75 14.28
CA VAL A 240 8.08 -4.52 14.69
C VAL A 240 9.59 -4.61 14.48
N PRO A 241 10.31 -5.64 14.98
CA PRO A 241 11.75 -5.74 14.75
C PRO A 241 12.11 -5.80 13.26
N VAL A 242 11.27 -6.44 12.44
CA VAL A 242 11.50 -6.53 10.98
C VAL A 242 11.33 -5.19 10.30
N LEU A 243 10.30 -4.40 10.65
CA LEU A 243 10.12 -3.05 10.11
C LEU A 243 11.27 -2.12 10.52
N VAL A 244 11.72 -2.18 11.77
CA VAL A 244 12.88 -1.41 12.25
C VAL A 244 14.14 -1.79 11.48
N GLN A 245 14.38 -3.10 11.28
CA GLN A 245 15.51 -3.58 10.48
C GLN A 245 15.44 -3.04 9.05
N ARG A 246 14.29 -3.14 8.38
CA ARG A 246 14.12 -2.65 7.00
C ARG A 246 14.32 -1.14 6.87
N LEU A 247 13.81 -0.37 7.84
CA LEU A 247 14.02 1.07 7.86
C LEU A 247 15.51 1.42 8.07
N ASN A 248 16.22 0.67 8.92
CA ASN A 248 17.65 0.84 9.14
C ASN A 248 18.48 0.48 7.89
N GLU A 249 18.16 -0.62 7.22
CA GLU A 249 18.78 -1.02 5.95
C GLU A 249 18.59 0.06 4.87
N ALA A 250 17.37 0.59 4.74
CA ALA A 250 17.08 1.70 3.85
C ALA A 250 17.85 2.97 4.21
N ALA A 251 17.93 3.32 5.50
CA ALA A 251 18.69 4.47 5.97
C ALA A 251 20.17 4.37 5.60
N ALA A 252 20.76 3.18 5.78
CA ALA A 252 22.15 2.92 5.40
C ALA A 252 22.39 3.03 3.88
N GLN A 253 21.43 2.57 3.07
CA GLN A 253 21.52 2.68 1.60
C GLN A 253 21.45 4.15 1.13
N LEU A 254 20.61 4.97 1.77
CA LEU A 254 20.52 6.40 1.47
C LEU A 254 21.85 7.15 1.72
N GLN A 255 22.61 6.76 2.75
CA GLN A 255 23.93 7.34 3.04
C GLN A 255 25.00 6.99 1.99
N GLN A 256 24.88 5.83 1.33
CA GLN A 256 25.91 5.31 0.43
C GLN A 256 25.83 5.87 -1.01
N HIS A 257 24.95 6.85 -1.28
CA HIS A 257 24.75 7.48 -2.60
C HIS A 257 24.49 6.48 -3.76
N ALA A 258 24.07 5.25 -3.47
CA ALA A 258 23.76 4.25 -4.47
C ALA A 258 22.33 4.45 -4.98
N ASP A 259 22.20 4.81 -6.26
CA ASP A 259 20.98 4.83 -7.08
C ASP A 259 19.68 5.13 -6.30
N ALA A 260 19.45 6.43 -6.02
CA ALA A 260 18.36 6.94 -5.19
C ALA A 260 16.96 6.43 -5.59
N SER A 261 16.76 5.92 -6.81
CA SER A 261 15.49 5.34 -7.26
C SER A 261 15.12 4.03 -6.55
N ARG A 262 16.09 3.15 -6.24
CA ARG A 262 15.82 1.85 -5.58
C ARG A 262 15.83 1.96 -4.06
N ALA A 263 16.62 2.88 -3.48
CA ALA A 263 16.62 3.18 -2.05
C ALA A 263 15.34 3.90 -1.55
N ARG A 264 14.48 4.34 -2.48
CA ARG A 264 13.20 5.03 -2.19
C ARG A 264 12.01 4.08 -2.00
N LEU A 265 12.13 2.82 -2.39
CA LEU A 265 11.06 1.82 -2.27
C LEU A 265 11.21 1.14 -0.91
N THR A 266 10.19 1.23 -0.04
CA THR A 266 10.06 0.62 1.33
C THR A 266 10.08 1.58 2.53
N PRO A 267 10.89 2.65 2.61
CA PRO A 267 11.12 3.33 3.89
C PRO A 267 9.91 4.11 4.40
N LYS A 268 9.13 4.71 3.49
CA LYS A 268 8.00 5.58 3.83
C LYS A 268 6.86 4.79 4.44
N GLU A 269 6.45 3.71 3.78
CA GLU A 269 5.32 2.89 4.21
C GLU A 269 5.66 2.14 5.50
N ALA A 270 6.92 1.71 5.66
CA ALA A 270 7.42 1.16 6.92
C ALA A 270 7.35 2.20 8.05
N ALA A 271 7.82 3.43 7.81
CA ALA A 271 7.74 4.51 8.79
C ALA A 271 6.29 4.86 9.16
N TRP A 272 5.38 4.91 8.19
CA TRP A 272 3.95 5.10 8.45
C TRP A 272 3.38 3.95 9.30
N THR A 273 3.71 2.70 8.97
CA THR A 273 3.27 1.55 9.76
C THR A 273 3.74 1.65 11.23
N LEU A 274 5.00 2.06 11.46
CA LEU A 274 5.52 2.31 12.81
C LEU A 274 4.83 3.50 13.49
N SER A 275 4.48 4.54 12.74
CA SER A 275 3.73 5.69 13.24
C SER A 275 2.33 5.31 13.72
N ASN A 276 1.61 4.47 12.98
CA ASN A 276 0.31 3.92 13.42
C ASN A 276 0.46 3.15 14.73
N MET A 277 1.53 2.36 14.88
CA MET A 277 1.80 1.63 16.12
C MET A 277 2.09 2.55 17.31
N ALA A 278 2.82 3.65 17.08
CA ALA A 278 3.08 4.65 18.10
C ALA A 278 1.83 5.47 18.46
N GLY A 279 0.89 5.61 17.52
CA GLY A 279 -0.29 6.46 17.67
C GLY A 279 -1.50 5.78 18.32
N VAL A 280 -1.41 4.48 18.65
CA VAL A 280 -2.48 3.78 19.36
C VAL A 280 -2.59 4.31 20.80
N PRO A 281 -3.80 4.62 21.30
CA PRO A 281 -4.05 5.00 22.68
C PRO A 281 -3.31 4.12 23.70
N GLY A 282 -2.47 4.75 24.52
CA GLY A 282 -1.73 4.11 25.60
C GLY A 282 -0.30 3.68 25.24
N ARG A 283 0.45 3.18 26.24
CA ARG A 283 1.92 3.05 26.11
C ARG A 283 2.40 1.76 25.46
N ALA A 284 1.53 0.75 25.31
CA ALA A 284 1.95 -0.57 24.83
C ALA A 284 2.60 -0.53 23.43
N GLY A 285 2.03 0.24 22.50
CA GLY A 285 2.61 0.41 21.16
C GLY A 285 3.99 1.06 21.19
N VAL A 286 4.12 2.13 21.98
CA VAL A 286 5.39 2.85 22.19
C VAL A 286 6.44 1.95 22.85
N GLU A 287 6.09 1.20 23.89
CA GLU A 287 7.00 0.30 24.61
C GLU A 287 7.57 -0.78 23.69
N VAL A 288 6.75 -1.36 22.81
CA VAL A 288 7.20 -2.36 21.83
C VAL A 288 8.18 -1.74 20.82
N LEU A 289 7.90 -0.53 20.34
CA LEU A 289 8.78 0.19 19.41
C LEU A 289 10.14 0.50 20.07
N VAL A 290 10.13 1.00 21.30
CA VAL A 290 11.35 1.32 22.06
C VAL A 290 12.14 0.04 22.33
N ALA A 291 11.50 -1.04 22.78
CA ALA A 291 12.14 -2.33 23.02
C ALA A 291 12.77 -2.94 21.76
N ALA A 292 12.19 -2.68 20.58
CA ALA A 292 12.73 -3.10 19.29
C ALA A 292 13.85 -2.20 18.75
N GLY A 293 14.22 -1.12 19.46
CA GLY A 293 15.26 -0.18 19.01
C GLY A 293 14.81 0.73 17.87
N ALA A 294 13.50 1.00 17.74
CA ALA A 294 12.99 1.86 16.68
C ALA A 294 13.50 3.31 16.79
N LEU A 295 13.60 3.84 18.01
CA LEU A 295 13.87 5.27 18.21
C LEU A 295 15.23 5.72 17.64
N PRO A 296 16.37 5.05 17.91
CA PRO A 296 17.65 5.43 17.29
C PRO A 296 17.59 5.45 15.76
N VAL A 297 16.91 4.48 15.14
CA VAL A 297 16.76 4.39 13.68
C VAL A 297 15.91 5.55 13.15
N LEU A 298 14.78 5.85 13.80
CA LEU A 298 13.92 6.97 13.43
C LEU A 298 14.66 8.31 13.50
N LEU A 299 15.44 8.53 14.56
CA LEU A 299 16.23 9.75 14.75
C LEU A 299 17.32 9.89 13.68
N GLN A 300 18.01 8.80 13.33
CA GLN A 300 19.00 8.78 12.26
C GLN A 300 18.36 9.15 10.91
N VAL A 301 17.19 8.57 10.59
CA VAL A 301 16.47 8.87 9.36
C VAL A 301 15.97 10.31 9.34
N LEU A 302 15.43 10.83 10.45
CA LEU A 302 14.96 12.21 10.56
C LEU A 302 16.06 13.21 10.19
N ALA A 303 17.29 12.97 10.67
CA ALA A 303 18.42 13.86 10.46
C ALA A 303 18.95 13.88 9.01
N GLN A 304 18.75 12.81 8.25
CA GLN A 304 19.48 12.60 6.99
C GLN A 304 18.60 12.40 5.75
N ALA A 305 17.35 11.99 5.94
CA ALA A 305 16.47 11.68 4.83
C ALA A 305 15.96 12.93 4.09
N ALA A 306 15.56 12.71 2.84
CA ALA A 306 14.79 13.67 2.05
C ALA A 306 13.42 13.94 2.69
N PHE A 307 12.81 15.06 2.32
CA PHE A 307 11.59 15.58 2.93
C PHE A 307 10.47 14.53 3.09
N ASP A 308 10.17 13.77 2.03
CA ASP A 308 9.06 12.81 2.05
C ASP A 308 9.21 11.74 3.13
N LEU A 309 10.40 11.14 3.27
CA LEU A 309 10.66 10.15 4.31
C LEU A 309 10.82 10.80 5.69
N ARG A 310 11.43 11.99 5.75
CA ARG A 310 11.58 12.75 7.00
C ARG A 310 10.23 13.05 7.65
N LYS A 311 9.23 13.44 6.84
CA LYS A 311 7.86 13.69 7.31
C LYS A 311 7.27 12.46 8.01
N GLU A 312 7.42 11.29 7.41
CA GLU A 312 6.81 10.04 7.89
C GLU A 312 7.47 9.53 9.19
N VAL A 313 8.80 9.63 9.30
CA VAL A 313 9.49 9.30 10.57
C VAL A 313 9.23 10.33 11.66
N ALA A 314 9.00 11.60 11.29
CA ALA A 314 8.60 12.64 12.24
C ALA A 314 7.23 12.35 12.86
N PHE A 315 6.27 11.82 12.08
CA PHE A 315 5.00 11.35 12.64
C PHE A 315 5.21 10.25 13.68
N ALA A 316 6.07 9.26 13.39
CA ALA A 316 6.37 8.19 14.34
C ALA A 316 7.01 8.72 15.63
N ILE A 317 7.98 9.63 15.52
CA ILE A 317 8.64 10.26 16.67
C ILE A 317 7.65 11.09 17.49
N ALA A 318 6.82 11.90 16.83
CA ALA A 318 5.81 12.71 17.52
C ALA A 318 4.82 11.84 18.29
N ASN A 319 4.37 10.72 17.70
CA ASN A 319 3.47 9.77 18.36
C ASN A 319 4.12 9.06 19.56
N ILE A 320 5.42 8.71 19.46
CA ILE A 320 6.20 8.18 20.58
C ILE A 320 6.25 9.20 21.72
N CYS A 321 6.58 10.46 21.40
CA CYS A 321 6.62 11.54 22.39
C CYS A 321 5.24 11.89 22.95
N ALA A 322 4.16 11.64 22.21
CA ALA A 322 2.80 11.83 22.67
C ALA A 322 2.35 10.77 23.69
N GLY A 323 3.14 9.71 23.93
CA GLY A 323 2.83 8.67 24.92
C GLY A 323 1.77 7.66 24.45
N GLY A 324 1.58 7.51 23.14
CA GLY A 324 0.53 6.66 22.58
C GLY A 324 -0.69 7.43 22.08
N GLY A 325 -0.50 8.57 21.42
CA GLY A 325 -1.57 9.28 20.70
C GLY A 325 -2.70 9.91 21.55
N ASP A 326 -2.63 9.91 22.89
CA ASP A 326 -3.63 10.58 23.74
C ASP A 326 -3.46 12.12 23.79
N GLY A 327 -2.40 12.63 23.16
CA GLY A 327 -2.11 14.06 23.00
C GLY A 327 -1.62 14.75 24.27
N THR A 328 -1.51 14.02 25.40
CA THR A 328 -1.07 14.59 26.67
C THR A 328 0.43 14.80 26.72
N GLY A 329 1.19 14.01 25.95
CA GLY A 329 2.64 14.10 25.88
C GLY A 329 3.34 13.42 27.06
N ASP A 330 4.46 12.79 26.76
CA ASP A 330 5.29 12.06 27.71
C ASP A 330 6.60 12.81 27.93
N SER A 331 6.70 13.46 29.09
CA SER A 331 7.87 14.27 29.46
C SER A 331 9.18 13.48 29.43
N ALA A 332 9.16 12.21 29.84
CA ALA A 332 10.36 11.38 29.84
C ALA A 332 10.76 10.99 28.41
N ALA A 333 9.80 10.59 27.57
CA ALA A 333 10.06 10.28 26.18
C ALA A 333 10.57 11.51 25.42
N LEU A 334 9.93 12.67 25.62
CA LEU A 334 10.29 13.91 24.94
C LEU A 334 11.68 14.41 25.37
N ALA A 335 11.99 14.39 26.67
CA ALA A 335 13.32 14.73 27.17
C ALA A 335 14.39 13.77 26.63
N HIS A 336 14.11 12.47 26.56
CA HIS A 336 15.01 11.48 25.99
C HIS A 336 15.25 11.73 24.48
N VAL A 337 14.19 12.00 23.72
CA VAL A 337 14.25 12.27 22.28
C VAL A 337 15.07 13.53 21.98
N LEU A 338 14.76 14.65 22.64
CA LEU A 338 15.48 15.90 22.46
C LEU A 338 16.94 15.82 22.93
N GLY A 339 17.18 15.11 24.04
CA GLY A 339 18.53 14.88 24.57
C GLY A 339 19.38 13.92 23.73
N SER A 340 18.77 13.03 22.95
CA SER A 340 19.48 12.05 22.12
C SER A 340 20.08 12.66 20.86
N HIS A 341 19.46 13.71 20.31
CA HIS A 341 19.94 14.32 19.07
C HIS A 341 19.50 15.79 18.94
N SER A 342 20.46 16.72 18.92
CA SER A 342 20.20 18.17 18.89
C SER A 342 19.41 18.65 17.66
N GLN A 343 19.45 17.90 16.56
CA GLN A 343 18.72 18.24 15.33
C GLN A 343 17.23 17.87 15.36
N VAL A 344 16.70 17.22 16.42
CA VAL A 344 15.28 16.82 16.43
C VAL A 344 14.37 18.04 16.35
N LEU A 345 14.50 18.97 17.28
CA LEU A 345 13.66 20.16 17.31
C LEU A 345 13.86 21.03 16.04
N PRO A 346 15.09 21.34 15.60
CA PRO A 346 15.33 21.98 14.30
C PRO A 346 14.66 21.27 13.12
N ALA A 347 14.64 19.93 13.08
CA ALA A 347 13.98 19.18 12.01
C ALA A 347 12.46 19.40 12.03
N PHE A 348 11.81 19.37 13.20
CA PHE A 348 10.38 19.68 13.33
C PHE A 348 10.06 21.14 13.00
N LEU A 349 10.91 22.09 13.37
CA LEU A 349 10.78 23.50 12.96
C LEU A 349 10.94 23.66 11.44
N GLY A 350 11.81 22.87 10.82
CA GLY A 350 11.92 22.80 9.35
C GLY A 350 10.65 22.27 8.69
N LEU A 351 9.98 21.27 9.29
CA LEU A 351 8.67 20.78 8.83
C LEU A 351 7.59 21.84 9.01
N MET A 352 7.62 22.59 10.12
CA MET A 352 6.69 23.69 10.39
C MET A 352 6.68 24.75 9.28
N ARG A 353 7.86 25.07 8.72
CA ARG A 353 8.05 26.04 7.64
C ARG A 353 7.74 25.47 6.24
N SER A 354 7.35 24.21 6.14
CA SER A 354 7.07 23.56 4.86
C SER A 354 5.77 24.10 4.23
N PRO A 355 5.68 24.19 2.88
CA PRO A 355 4.41 24.44 2.20
C PRO A 355 3.44 23.24 2.29
N ASP A 356 3.91 22.04 2.66
CA ASP A 356 3.06 20.88 2.92
C ASP A 356 2.29 21.09 4.24
N MET A 357 0.96 21.16 4.14
CA MET A 357 0.10 21.51 5.29
C MET A 357 0.19 20.49 6.44
N GLU A 358 0.33 19.20 6.12
CA GLU A 358 0.44 18.15 7.15
C GLU A 358 1.76 18.24 7.90
N ALA A 359 2.87 18.49 7.19
CA ALA A 359 4.18 18.72 7.77
C ALA A 359 4.19 19.99 8.64
N ALA A 360 3.58 21.07 8.15
CA ALA A 360 3.48 22.32 8.90
C ALA A 360 2.71 22.12 10.21
N GLN A 361 1.57 21.43 10.15
CA GLN A 361 0.77 21.08 11.32
C GLN A 361 1.53 20.17 12.29
N LEU A 362 2.18 19.11 11.79
CA LEU A 362 2.98 18.19 12.61
C LEU A 362 4.10 18.93 13.34
N GLY A 363 4.82 19.81 12.64
CA GLY A 363 5.85 20.67 13.22
C GLY A 363 5.31 21.52 14.36
N LEU A 364 4.19 22.22 14.13
CA LEU A 364 3.54 23.05 15.15
C LEU A 364 3.06 22.25 16.36
N GLN A 365 2.46 21.08 16.13
CA GLN A 365 1.98 20.20 17.21
C GLN A 365 3.12 19.65 18.06
N PHE A 366 4.23 19.25 17.43
CA PHE A 366 5.40 18.79 18.17
C PHE A 366 6.00 19.92 19.01
N THR A 367 6.13 21.12 18.44
CA THR A 367 6.63 22.29 19.18
C THR A 367 5.69 22.70 20.32
N GLU A 368 4.38 22.67 20.11
CA GLU A 368 3.39 22.88 21.18
C GLU A 368 3.60 21.91 22.34
N MET A 369 3.77 20.62 22.02
CA MET A 369 4.02 19.59 23.01
C MET A 369 5.32 19.85 23.78
N VAL A 370 6.37 20.30 23.11
CA VAL A 370 7.63 20.72 23.76
C VAL A 370 7.40 21.85 24.74
N LEU A 371 6.74 22.92 24.31
CA LEU A 371 6.44 24.09 25.15
C LEU A 371 5.57 23.73 26.36
N ARG A 372 4.61 22.82 26.18
CA ARG A 372 3.64 22.46 27.21
C ARG A 372 4.18 21.46 28.24
N VAL A 373 4.98 20.49 27.80
CA VAL A 373 5.31 19.29 28.59
C VAL A 373 6.68 19.39 29.27
N LEU A 374 7.61 20.17 28.71
CA LEU A 374 8.95 20.34 29.29
C LEU A 374 9.06 21.67 30.03
N PRO A 375 9.61 21.68 31.27
CA PRO A 375 9.87 22.92 31.99
C PRO A 375 10.78 23.89 31.22
N GLU A 376 11.82 23.36 30.58
CA GLU A 376 12.78 24.11 29.74
C GLU A 376 12.31 24.21 28.27
N GLY A 377 11.03 23.96 28.01
CA GLY A 377 10.44 23.95 26.67
C GLY A 377 10.62 25.27 25.93
N PRO A 378 10.25 26.43 26.52
CA PRO A 378 10.45 27.74 25.92
C PRO A 378 11.91 28.01 25.53
N GLN A 379 12.85 27.76 26.42
CA GLN A 379 14.29 27.97 26.20
C GLN A 379 14.82 27.06 25.09
N ALA A 380 14.37 25.80 25.04
CA ALA A 380 14.75 24.87 23.99
C ALA A 380 14.22 25.30 22.61
N VAL A 381 12.98 25.80 22.55
CA VAL A 381 12.35 26.31 21.32
C VAL A 381 13.02 27.61 20.86
N GLU A 382 13.29 28.54 21.77
CA GLU A 382 14.04 29.76 21.48
C GLU A 382 15.43 29.45 20.92
N ALA A 383 16.20 28.58 21.60
CA ALA A 383 17.54 28.20 21.19
C ALA A 383 17.62 27.49 19.82
N ALA A 384 16.48 27.02 19.30
CA ALA A 384 16.37 26.36 18.00
C ALA A 384 15.77 27.26 16.90
N ASP A 385 15.69 28.57 17.11
CA ASP A 385 15.03 29.55 16.22
C ASP A 385 13.53 29.21 16.01
N GLY A 386 12.88 28.74 17.08
CA GLY A 386 11.50 28.29 17.05
C GLY A 386 10.47 29.41 17.15
N ILE A 387 10.81 30.53 17.79
CA ILE A 387 9.94 31.72 17.85
C ILE A 387 9.67 32.21 16.43
N ASP A 388 10.73 32.45 15.65
CA ASP A 388 10.64 32.83 14.24
C ASP A 388 9.82 31.83 13.40
N ALA A 389 9.95 30.53 13.67
CA ALA A 389 9.20 29.49 12.96
C ALA A 389 7.69 29.60 13.24
N ILE A 390 7.31 29.82 14.49
CA ILE A 390 5.92 29.95 14.92
C ILE A 390 5.33 31.25 14.35
N GLU A 391 6.06 32.37 14.43
CA GLU A 391 5.63 33.65 13.88
C GLU A 391 5.44 33.60 12.36
N GLU A 392 6.34 32.95 11.63
CA GLU A 392 6.18 32.78 10.18
C GLU A 392 4.85 32.07 9.85
N LEU A 393 4.50 31.04 10.62
CA LEU A 393 3.25 30.32 10.46
C LEU A 393 2.03 31.14 10.91
N GLN A 394 2.18 32.00 11.92
CA GLN A 394 1.15 32.96 12.38
C GLN A 394 0.70 33.90 11.25
N PHE A 395 1.63 34.36 10.41
CA PHE A 395 1.32 35.31 9.34
C PHE A 395 1.07 34.67 7.97
N LYS A 396 1.72 33.53 7.68
CA LYS A 396 1.70 32.91 6.34
C LYS A 396 1.00 31.55 6.28
N GLY A 397 0.67 30.95 7.43
CA GLY A 397 0.04 29.64 7.50
C GLY A 397 -1.45 29.65 7.11
N PRO A 398 -2.10 28.48 7.02
CA PRO A 398 -3.54 28.40 6.88
C PRO A 398 -4.26 28.91 8.15
N PRO A 399 -5.51 29.43 8.06
CA PRO A 399 -6.16 30.14 9.18
C PRO A 399 -6.28 29.37 10.50
N HIS A 400 -6.35 28.03 10.45
CA HIS A 400 -6.39 27.22 11.67
C HIS A 400 -5.03 27.13 12.35
N LEU A 401 -3.93 27.04 11.60
CA LEU A 401 -2.57 27.04 12.15
C LEU A 401 -2.14 28.43 12.60
N GLN A 402 -2.56 29.50 11.89
CA GLN A 402 -2.28 30.88 12.29
C GLN A 402 -2.78 31.18 13.71
N ARG A 403 -4.02 30.78 14.00
CA ARG A 403 -4.64 30.97 15.32
C ARG A 403 -3.90 30.21 16.42
N LEU A 404 -3.50 28.96 16.15
CA LEU A 404 -2.75 28.16 17.11
C LEU A 404 -1.35 28.76 17.33
N ALA A 405 -0.65 29.15 16.26
CA ALA A 405 0.65 29.79 16.34
C ALA A 405 0.62 31.07 17.19
N ALA A 406 -0.35 31.96 16.95
CA ALA A 406 -0.54 33.17 17.75
C ALA A 406 -0.75 32.85 19.24
N GLN A 407 -1.58 31.85 19.55
CA GLN A 407 -1.82 31.43 20.94
C GLN A 407 -0.55 30.91 21.62
N LEU A 408 0.34 30.23 20.89
CA LEU A 408 1.60 29.75 21.44
C LEU A 408 2.57 30.89 21.71
N VAL A 409 2.68 31.85 20.79
CA VAL A 409 3.51 33.05 21.01
C VAL A 409 3.02 33.83 22.23
N ASP A 410 1.73 34.16 22.31
CA ASP A 410 1.17 34.92 23.42
C ASP A 410 1.35 34.20 24.77
N LYS A 411 1.21 32.87 24.79
CA LYS A 411 1.26 32.09 26.02
C LYS A 411 2.68 31.86 26.55
N TYR A 412 3.65 31.60 25.66
CA TYR A 412 4.99 31.16 26.08
C TYR A 412 6.08 32.21 25.84
N PHE A 413 5.83 33.19 24.96
CA PHE A 413 6.81 34.21 24.54
C PHE A 413 6.23 35.64 24.57
N GLY A 414 5.21 35.87 25.42
CA GLY A 414 4.58 37.19 25.61
C GLY A 414 5.47 38.19 26.36
N GLU A 415 4.88 39.31 26.79
CA GLU A 415 5.59 40.45 27.39
C GLU A 415 6.43 40.11 28.63
N ASP A 416 6.08 39.06 29.36
CA ASP A 416 6.75 38.64 30.60
C ASP A 416 7.91 37.63 30.37
N TYR A 417 8.11 37.16 29.14
CA TYR A 417 9.14 36.16 28.85
C TYR A 417 10.56 36.75 28.97
N GLY A 418 11.43 36.09 29.74
CA GLY A 418 12.83 36.51 29.93
C GLY A 418 13.02 37.67 30.91
N LEU A 419 12.00 38.04 31.69
CA LEU A 419 12.07 39.10 32.72
C LEU A 419 12.44 38.60 34.13
N GLU A 420 12.81 37.32 34.27
CA GLU A 420 13.24 36.71 35.55
C GLU A 420 14.72 36.91 35.90
#